data_AF-A0A9N8ZWK0-F1
#
_entry.id   AF-A0A9N8ZWK0-F1
#
_cell.length_a   1.000
_cell.length_b   1.000
_cell.length_c   1.000
_cell.angle_alpha   90.00
_cell.angle_beta   90.00
_cell.angle_gamma   90.00
#
_symmetry.space_group_name_H-M   'P 1'
#
loop_
_entity.id
_entity.type
_entity.pdbx_description
1 polymer ?
#
loop_
_entity_poly.entity_id
_entity_poly.type
_entity_poly.pdbx_seq_one_letter_code
_entity_poly.pdbx_strand_id
1 'polypeptide(L)'
;MQEETNDSEGINNSDDICNSFPHKPEPVNGESSVTVQQTPSLSKNALKKLLKRQHWEETRDARKAAQKEKDKKRKLEKRRAIELGLRPPPIKKTKVQQIASEMKVVIDLSFDTMMTDVEIKSVTSQLARCYSANRSTTRPVNLFFTSYGGRVQERFNTKLQDHANWKQVVFDDRPYLECFNKEDLIYLTADATETLNALDEGKVYIIGGIVDKNRHKNICFDKAKKEGIATAQLPIGSYIQLSTRKILTINHGK
;
A
#
# COMPACT_ATOMS: atom_id res chain seq x y z
N MET A 1 49.89 60.20 -15.61
CA MET A 1 50.30 58.93 -16.23
C MET A 1 49.02 58.17 -16.55
N GLN A 2 48.35 58.30 -17.70
CA GLN A 2 48.87 58.29 -19.09
C GLN A 2 49.91 57.17 -19.24
N GLU A 3 49.64 56.09 -19.98
CA GLU A 3 49.48 56.11 -21.44
C GLU A 3 48.58 54.97 -21.98
N GLU A 4 47.73 55.34 -22.94
CA GLU A 4 47.27 54.55 -24.11
C GLU A 4 48.50 54.26 -25.01
N THR A 5 48.58 53.20 -25.84
CA THR A 5 47.99 53.06 -27.19
C THR A 5 48.50 51.71 -27.77
N ASN A 6 47.65 50.88 -28.42
CA ASN A 6 47.52 50.69 -29.89
C ASN A 6 48.86 50.39 -30.63
N ASP A 7 48.99 49.53 -31.64
CA ASP A 7 48.13 49.03 -32.73
C ASP A 7 48.96 47.90 -33.44
N SER A 8 48.37 46.81 -33.96
CA SER A 8 48.10 46.52 -35.41
C SER A 8 49.38 46.57 -36.31
N GLU A 9 49.66 45.75 -37.33
CA GLU A 9 48.95 44.88 -38.29
C GLU A 9 49.95 43.79 -38.75
N GLY A 10 49.54 42.57 -39.09
CA GLY A 10 49.22 42.17 -40.47
C GLY A 10 50.36 41.31 -41.06
N ILE A 11 50.21 40.42 -42.04
CA ILE A 11 49.11 40.09 -42.97
C ILE A 11 49.63 38.91 -43.85
N ASN A 12 48.73 38.03 -44.30
CA ASN A 12 48.75 37.21 -45.54
C ASN A 12 49.75 36.06 -45.71
N ASN A 13 49.47 35.01 -46.49
CA ASN A 13 48.35 34.50 -47.33
C ASN A 13 48.65 32.97 -47.49
N SER A 14 47.82 32.06 -47.99
CA SER A 14 47.14 32.00 -49.30
C SER A 14 46.49 30.61 -49.36
N ASP A 15 45.19 30.48 -49.65
CA ASP A 15 44.61 30.09 -50.95
C ASP A 15 44.37 28.55 -50.99
N ASP A 16 43.27 27.95 -51.47
CA ASP A 16 42.13 28.46 -52.22
C ASP A 16 41.10 27.33 -52.49
N ILE A 17 39.83 27.73 -52.79
CA ILE A 17 38.90 27.13 -53.79
C ILE A 17 38.24 25.75 -53.44
N CYS A 18 36.93 25.45 -53.62
CA CYS A 18 35.84 26.00 -54.44
C CYS A 18 34.44 25.68 -53.86
N ASN A 19 33.49 26.55 -54.17
CA ASN A 19 32.04 26.34 -54.15
C ASN A 19 31.55 25.19 -55.05
N SER A 20 30.47 24.50 -54.66
CA SER A 20 29.30 24.27 -55.54
C SER A 20 28.21 23.43 -54.86
N PHE A 21 27.01 24.02 -54.73
CA PHE A 21 25.77 23.25 -54.62
C PHE A 21 25.37 22.78 -56.03
N PRO A 22 24.88 21.53 -56.17
CA PRO A 22 23.72 21.36 -57.05
C PRO A 22 22.66 20.38 -56.52
N HIS A 23 21.42 20.80 -56.76
CA HIS A 23 20.23 20.06 -57.16
C HIS A 23 19.68 18.86 -56.37
N LYS A 24 18.42 19.06 -55.96
CA LYS A 24 17.42 18.07 -55.55
C LYS A 24 17.09 17.09 -56.68
N PRO A 25 17.09 15.76 -56.45
CA PRO A 25 16.41 14.82 -57.33
C PRO A 25 14.97 14.52 -56.86
N GLU A 26 14.05 14.53 -57.82
CA GLU A 26 12.69 13.99 -57.73
C GLU A 26 12.68 12.45 -57.77
N PRO A 27 11.57 11.78 -57.36
CA PRO A 27 11.61 10.40 -56.92
C PRO A 27 11.51 9.42 -58.09
N VAL A 28 12.26 8.32 -57.99
CA VAL A 28 12.09 7.16 -58.88
C VAL A 28 11.56 6.00 -58.05
N ASN A 29 10.37 5.53 -58.41
CA ASN A 29 9.72 4.33 -57.88
C ASN A 29 10.58 3.09 -58.15
N GLY A 30 10.83 2.32 -57.08
CA GLY A 30 11.41 0.98 -57.16
C GLY A 30 10.96 0.18 -55.94
N GLU A 31 9.98 -0.70 -56.15
CA GLU A 31 9.48 -1.63 -55.15
C GLU A 31 10.60 -2.59 -54.70
N SER A 32 10.87 -2.63 -53.40
CA SER A 32 11.53 -3.75 -52.74
C SER A 32 11.09 -3.77 -51.28
N SER A 33 10.24 -4.73 -50.97
CA SER A 33 9.60 -4.99 -49.68
C SER A 33 10.62 -5.44 -48.63
N VAL A 34 11.08 -4.50 -47.81
CA VAL A 34 11.73 -4.81 -46.52
C VAL A 34 10.66 -4.79 -45.44
N THR A 35 10.28 -5.97 -44.94
CA THR A 35 9.34 -6.14 -43.83
C THR A 35 9.97 -5.59 -42.54
N VAL A 36 9.76 -4.30 -42.27
CA VAL A 36 10.09 -3.69 -40.97
C VAL A 36 9.13 -4.28 -39.95
N GLN A 37 9.62 -5.22 -39.13
CA GLN A 37 8.92 -5.67 -37.94
C GLN A 37 8.74 -4.46 -37.01
N GLN A 38 7.52 -3.91 -36.98
CA GLN A 38 7.15 -2.83 -36.08
C GLN A 38 7.16 -3.35 -34.64
N THR A 39 8.26 -3.12 -33.92
CA THR A 39 8.21 -3.12 -32.46
C THR A 39 7.30 -1.97 -32.03
N PRO A 40 6.27 -2.18 -31.19
CA PRO A 40 5.43 -1.08 -30.73
C PRO A 40 6.28 -0.13 -29.88
N SER A 41 6.69 0.99 -30.48
CA SER A 41 7.38 2.06 -29.77
C SER A 41 6.43 2.59 -28.68
N LEU A 42 6.91 2.60 -27.43
CA LEU A 42 6.14 3.06 -26.28
C LEU A 42 5.60 4.47 -26.55
N SER A 43 4.31 4.70 -26.25
CA SER A 43 3.72 6.04 -26.42
C SER A 43 4.51 7.09 -25.64
N LYS A 44 4.50 8.35 -26.09
CA LYS A 44 5.18 9.47 -25.41
C LYS A 44 4.86 9.53 -23.90
N ASN A 45 3.63 9.15 -23.52
CA ASN A 45 3.20 9.08 -22.12
C ASN A 45 3.80 7.88 -21.36
N ALA A 46 3.90 6.72 -22.02
CA ALA A 46 4.55 5.54 -21.44
C ALA A 46 6.05 5.78 -21.23
N LEU A 47 6.73 6.41 -22.19
CA LEU A 47 8.14 6.79 -22.08
C LEU A 47 8.37 7.80 -20.95
N LYS A 48 7.53 8.85 -20.87
CA LYS A 48 7.58 9.83 -19.77
C LYS A 48 7.37 9.17 -18.39
N LYS A 49 6.45 8.21 -18.30
CA LYS A 49 6.20 7.45 -17.05
C LYS A 49 7.38 6.55 -16.69
N LEU A 50 8.04 5.94 -17.67
CA LEU A 50 9.23 5.12 -17.47
C LEU A 50 10.42 5.96 -16.97
N LEU A 51 10.74 7.05 -17.64
CA LEU A 51 11.83 7.97 -17.24
C LEU A 51 11.59 8.54 -15.84
N LYS A 52 10.34 8.92 -15.52
CA LYS A 52 9.99 9.39 -14.17
C LYS A 52 10.19 8.30 -13.11
N ARG A 53 9.89 7.04 -13.44
CA ARG A 53 10.11 5.90 -12.54
C ARG A 53 11.60 5.61 -12.35
N GLN A 54 12.40 5.63 -13.41
CA GLN A 54 13.86 5.47 -13.35
C GLN A 54 14.50 6.55 -12.49
N HIS A 55 14.20 7.82 -12.77
CA HIS A 55 14.69 8.94 -11.97
C HIS A 55 14.24 8.84 -10.50
N TRP A 56 13.01 8.36 -10.24
CA TRP A 56 12.54 8.09 -8.88
C TRP A 56 13.35 6.96 -8.22
N GLU A 57 13.67 5.89 -8.93
CA GLU A 57 14.48 4.78 -8.42
C GLU A 57 15.92 5.21 -8.14
N GLU A 58 16.55 5.96 -9.04
CA GLU A 58 17.89 6.52 -8.90
C GLU A 58 17.99 7.47 -7.70
N THR A 59 17.04 8.38 -7.56
CA THR A 59 17.01 9.35 -6.46
C THR A 59 16.49 8.77 -5.15
N ARG A 60 16.08 7.49 -5.12
CA ARG A 60 15.42 6.87 -3.95
C ARG A 60 16.29 6.97 -2.70
N ASP A 61 17.58 6.68 -2.81
CA ASP A 61 18.44 6.58 -1.64
C ASP A 61 18.89 7.95 -1.15
N ALA A 62 19.13 8.91 -2.05
CA ALA A 62 19.31 10.32 -1.69
C ALA A 62 18.08 10.90 -0.98
N ARG A 63 16.86 10.62 -1.49
CA ARG A 63 15.61 11.07 -0.86
C ARG A 63 15.38 10.44 0.51
N LYS A 64 15.71 9.16 0.68
CA LYS A 64 15.70 8.52 2.01
C LYS A 64 16.67 9.19 2.97
N ALA A 65 17.89 9.51 2.53
CA ALA A 65 18.90 10.17 3.35
C ALA A 65 18.45 11.56 3.80
N ALA A 66 17.99 12.40 2.86
CA ALA A 66 17.46 13.74 3.15
C ALA A 66 16.25 13.70 4.09
N GLN A 67 15.33 12.75 3.89
CA GLN A 67 14.18 12.56 4.78
C GLN A 67 14.62 12.16 6.20
N LYS A 68 15.62 11.26 6.32
CA LYS A 68 16.18 10.85 7.62
C LYS A 68 16.82 12.02 8.36
N GLU A 69 17.53 12.89 7.66
CA GLU A 69 18.12 14.10 8.24
C GLU A 69 17.05 15.10 8.70
N LYS A 70 16.06 15.38 7.85
CA LYS A 70 14.91 16.22 8.20
C LYS A 70 14.16 15.70 9.43
N ASP A 71 13.95 14.38 9.51
CA ASP A 71 13.30 13.75 10.66
C ASP A 71 14.15 13.82 11.94
N LYS A 72 15.49 13.72 11.83
CA LYS A 72 16.41 13.95 12.95
C LYS A 72 16.31 15.38 13.47
N LYS A 73 16.37 16.38 12.58
CA LYS A 73 16.26 17.80 12.94
C LYS A 73 14.92 18.10 13.64
N ARG A 74 13.81 17.62 13.07
CA ARG A 74 12.47 17.75 13.66
C ARG A 74 12.36 17.11 15.05
N LYS A 75 13.00 15.95 15.26
CA LYS A 75 13.02 15.27 16.57
C LYS A 75 13.82 16.08 17.60
N LEU A 76 14.98 16.61 17.22
CA LEU A 76 15.82 17.42 18.10
C LEU A 76 15.12 18.71 18.51
N GLU A 77 14.53 19.42 17.54
CA GLU A 77 13.75 20.63 17.79
C GLU A 77 12.55 20.35 18.71
N LYS A 78 11.81 19.27 18.45
CA LYS A 78 10.71 18.84 19.34
C LYS A 78 11.21 18.55 20.76
N ARG A 79 12.38 17.91 20.91
CA ARG A 79 12.97 17.64 22.24
C ARG A 79 13.35 18.93 22.95
N ARG A 80 14.02 19.85 22.26
CA ARG A 80 14.41 21.16 22.78
C ARG A 80 13.20 22.01 23.20
N ALA A 81 12.13 21.99 22.40
CA ALA A 81 10.88 22.69 22.75
C ALA A 81 10.21 22.12 24.01
N ILE A 82 10.32 20.81 24.25
CA ILE A 82 9.83 20.18 25.49
C ILE A 82 10.71 20.59 26.68
N GLU A 83 12.02 20.58 26.50
CA GLU A 83 13.00 20.96 27.54
C GLU A 83 12.88 22.44 27.95
N LEU A 84 12.61 23.33 26.98
CA LEU A 84 12.33 24.75 27.22
C LEU A 84 10.91 25.05 27.71
N GLY A 85 10.06 24.04 27.92
CA GLY A 85 8.67 24.22 28.36
C GLY A 85 7.73 24.82 27.30
N LEU A 86 8.20 25.10 26.09
CA LEU A 86 7.40 25.61 24.96
C LEU A 86 6.40 24.58 24.41
N ARG A 87 6.56 23.30 24.79
CA ARG A 87 5.68 22.21 24.39
C ARG A 87 5.52 21.21 25.54
N PRO A 88 4.29 20.74 25.84
CA PRO A 88 4.12 19.70 26.84
C PRO A 88 4.78 18.38 26.39
N PRO A 89 5.34 17.60 27.33
CA PRO A 89 5.84 16.27 27.03
C PRO A 89 4.69 15.38 26.51
N PRO A 90 5.01 14.35 25.70
CA PRO A 90 3.98 13.42 25.24
C PRO A 90 3.32 12.74 26.43
N ILE A 91 1.99 12.82 26.50
CA ILE A 91 1.19 12.13 27.50
C ILE A 91 1.45 10.62 27.36
N LYS A 92 1.96 10.00 28.42
CA LYS A 92 2.07 8.54 28.48
C LYS A 92 0.65 8.00 28.58
N LYS A 93 0.24 7.18 27.61
CA LYS A 93 -1.07 6.51 27.68
C LYS A 93 -1.07 5.60 28.90
N THR A 94 -1.98 5.83 29.84
CA THR A 94 -2.23 4.91 30.95
C THR A 94 -2.61 3.56 30.36
N LYS A 95 -1.97 2.48 30.85
CA LYS A 95 -2.35 1.13 30.45
C LYS A 95 -3.78 0.89 30.93
N VAL A 96 -4.68 0.63 30.00
CA VAL A 96 -6.05 0.21 30.30
C VAL A 96 -5.97 -1.14 31.02
N GLN A 97 -6.70 -1.32 32.13
CA GLN A 97 -6.86 -2.64 32.73
C GLN A 97 -7.71 -3.49 31.78
N GLN A 98 -7.18 -4.63 31.35
CA GLN A 98 -7.81 -5.47 30.33
C GLN A 98 -8.38 -6.73 30.96
N ILE A 99 -9.61 -7.06 30.59
CA ILE A 99 -10.27 -8.33 30.87
C ILE A 99 -10.43 -9.03 29.52
N ALA A 100 -9.61 -10.04 29.25
CA ALA A 100 -9.63 -10.74 27.97
C ALA A 100 -11.02 -11.32 27.68
N SER A 101 -11.43 -11.26 26.42
CA SER A 101 -12.66 -11.86 25.92
C SER A 101 -12.35 -13.24 25.31
N GLU A 102 -13.24 -14.20 25.51
CA GLU A 102 -13.16 -15.51 24.87
C GLU A 102 -13.52 -15.48 23.37
N MET A 103 -14.09 -14.36 22.93
CA MET A 103 -14.44 -14.13 21.53
C MET A 103 -13.26 -14.35 20.58
N LYS A 104 -13.55 -15.03 19.46
CA LYS A 104 -12.57 -15.31 18.40
C LYS A 104 -12.93 -14.54 17.15
N VAL A 105 -11.96 -13.79 16.64
CA VAL A 105 -12.10 -13.05 15.38
C VAL A 105 -11.04 -13.52 14.40
N VAL A 106 -11.49 -14.03 13.27
CA VAL A 106 -10.66 -14.53 12.18
C VAL A 106 -10.55 -13.45 11.10
N ILE A 107 -9.33 -13.21 10.61
CA ILE A 107 -9.09 -12.50 9.36
C ILE A 107 -8.67 -13.52 8.30
N ASP A 108 -9.52 -13.68 7.29
CA ASP A 108 -9.34 -14.61 6.18
C ASP A 108 -8.39 -14.03 5.12
N LEU A 109 -7.16 -14.53 5.05
CA LEU A 109 -6.12 -14.03 4.14
C LEU A 109 -6.04 -14.80 2.81
N SER A 110 -7.05 -15.61 2.46
CA SER A 110 -7.03 -16.41 1.23
C SER A 110 -7.14 -15.59 -0.07
N PHE A 111 -7.19 -14.27 0.00
CA PHE A 111 -7.41 -13.37 -1.14
C PHE A 111 -6.12 -12.77 -1.70
N ASP A 112 -4.95 -13.27 -1.31
CA ASP A 112 -3.65 -12.71 -1.72
C ASP A 112 -3.60 -12.47 -3.23
N THR A 113 -3.85 -13.49 -4.05
CA THR A 113 -3.77 -13.45 -5.53
C THR A 113 -4.71 -12.44 -6.19
N MET A 114 -5.72 -11.94 -5.46
CA MET A 114 -6.70 -10.98 -5.96
C MET A 114 -6.32 -9.52 -5.67
N MET A 115 -5.23 -9.32 -4.94
CA MET A 115 -4.73 -8.01 -4.55
C MET A 115 -3.46 -7.63 -5.32
N THR A 116 -3.38 -6.36 -5.71
CA THR A 116 -2.14 -5.74 -6.21
C THR A 116 -1.13 -5.54 -5.06
N ASP A 117 0.15 -5.32 -5.35
CA ASP A 117 1.16 -5.09 -4.29
C ASP A 117 0.88 -3.85 -3.43
N VAL A 118 0.23 -2.84 -4.02
CA VAL A 118 -0.24 -1.65 -3.30
C VAL A 118 -1.31 -2.03 -2.29
N GLU A 119 -2.17 -2.98 -2.64
CA GLU A 119 -3.24 -3.49 -1.79
C GLU A 119 -2.72 -4.45 -0.74
N ILE A 120 -1.75 -5.31 -1.06
CA ILE A 120 -1.00 -6.10 -0.06
C ILE A 120 -0.34 -5.17 0.97
N LYS A 121 0.23 -4.05 0.53
CA LYS A 121 0.73 -3.03 1.47
C LYS A 121 -0.37 -2.43 2.34
N SER A 122 -1.55 -2.22 1.77
CA SER A 122 -2.71 -1.71 2.51
C SER A 122 -3.18 -2.74 3.54
N VAL A 123 -3.47 -3.99 3.13
CA VAL A 123 -4.00 -5.05 3.99
C VAL A 123 -3.09 -5.30 5.19
N THR A 124 -1.77 -5.43 4.97
CA THR A 124 -0.79 -5.60 6.05
C THR A 124 -0.79 -4.43 7.05
N SER A 125 -0.95 -3.20 6.55
CA SER A 125 -1.07 -2.02 7.41
C SER A 125 -2.37 -2.04 8.22
N GLN A 126 -3.46 -2.55 7.65
CA GLN A 126 -4.75 -2.66 8.33
C GLN A 126 -4.71 -3.75 9.41
N LEU A 127 -4.12 -4.91 9.13
CA LEU A 127 -3.91 -5.98 10.10
C LEU A 127 -3.12 -5.51 11.33
N ALA A 128 -2.03 -4.76 11.10
CA ALA A 128 -1.25 -4.17 12.19
C ALA A 128 -2.06 -3.16 13.01
N ARG A 129 -2.97 -2.42 12.38
CA ARG A 129 -3.90 -1.52 13.09
C ARG A 129 -4.96 -2.30 13.86
N CYS A 130 -5.52 -3.38 13.32
CA CYS A 130 -6.45 -4.25 14.05
C CYS A 130 -5.82 -4.77 15.34
N TYR A 131 -4.61 -5.32 15.24
CA TYR A 131 -3.86 -5.77 16.41
C TYR A 131 -3.60 -4.61 17.41
N SER A 132 -3.24 -3.43 16.91
CA SER A 132 -2.99 -2.25 17.75
C SER A 132 -4.24 -1.69 18.43
N ALA A 133 -5.38 -1.74 17.75
CA ALA A 133 -6.67 -1.38 18.33
C ALA A 133 -7.06 -2.39 19.40
N ASN A 134 -7.00 -3.69 19.09
CA ASN A 134 -7.35 -4.78 20.01
C ASN A 134 -6.54 -4.72 21.31
N ARG A 135 -5.21 -4.52 21.24
CA ARG A 135 -4.37 -4.42 22.44
C ARG A 135 -4.66 -3.19 23.32
N SER A 136 -5.45 -2.24 22.83
CA SER A 136 -5.78 -1.00 23.52
C SER A 136 -7.22 -0.99 24.06
N THR A 137 -8.01 -2.05 23.81
CA THR A 137 -9.39 -2.16 24.32
C THR A 137 -9.41 -2.66 25.77
N THR A 138 -10.50 -2.40 26.47
CA THR A 138 -10.78 -2.97 27.80
C THR A 138 -11.03 -4.48 27.73
N ARG A 139 -11.61 -4.97 26.63
CA ARG A 139 -11.88 -6.38 26.37
C ARG A 139 -11.26 -6.82 25.04
N PRO A 140 -9.97 -7.19 25.02
CA PRO A 140 -9.33 -7.68 23.80
C PRO A 140 -9.92 -9.04 23.41
N VAL A 141 -10.05 -9.28 22.10
CA VAL A 141 -10.50 -10.57 21.53
C VAL A 141 -9.29 -11.41 21.09
N ASN A 142 -9.51 -12.71 20.90
CA ASN A 142 -8.52 -13.61 20.30
C ASN A 142 -8.50 -13.43 18.78
N LEU A 143 -7.40 -12.88 18.24
CA LEU A 143 -7.26 -12.68 16.80
C LEU A 143 -6.63 -13.91 16.12
N PHE A 144 -7.13 -14.27 14.94
CA PHE A 144 -6.58 -15.34 14.11
C PHE A 144 -6.40 -14.84 12.69
N PHE A 145 -5.21 -14.94 12.14
CA PHE A 145 -4.93 -14.69 10.73
C PHE A 145 -4.75 -16.04 10.05
N THR A 146 -5.79 -16.49 9.34
CA THR A 146 -5.83 -17.81 8.68
C THR A 146 -5.50 -17.69 7.21
N SER A 147 -5.09 -18.79 6.57
CA SER A 147 -4.50 -18.77 5.22
C SER A 147 -3.31 -17.81 5.15
N TYR A 148 -2.56 -17.69 6.24
CA TYR A 148 -1.42 -16.78 6.36
C TYR A 148 -0.22 -17.32 5.59
N GLY A 149 0.07 -16.68 4.45
CA GLY A 149 1.19 -17.04 3.61
C GLY A 149 1.48 -15.98 2.55
N GLY A 150 2.21 -16.37 1.52
CA GLY A 150 2.41 -15.56 0.31
C GLY A 150 3.00 -14.17 0.58
N ARG A 151 2.49 -13.17 -0.16
CA ARG A 151 3.03 -11.80 -0.13
C ARG A 151 2.68 -11.08 1.16
N VAL A 152 1.56 -11.45 1.81
CA VAL A 152 1.22 -10.94 3.14
C VAL A 152 2.27 -11.38 4.17
N GLN A 153 2.59 -12.67 4.25
CA GLN A 153 3.59 -13.21 5.17
C GLN A 153 4.99 -12.64 4.90
N GLU A 154 5.43 -12.60 3.64
CA GLU A 154 6.70 -12.00 3.25
C GLU A 154 6.81 -10.55 3.76
N ARG A 155 5.73 -9.78 3.60
CA ARG A 155 5.69 -8.39 4.03
C ARG A 155 5.73 -8.23 5.54
N PHE A 156 5.08 -9.11 6.30
CA PHE A 156 5.21 -9.15 7.76
C PHE A 156 6.66 -9.45 8.18
N ASN A 157 7.28 -10.46 7.58
CA ASN A 157 8.66 -10.88 7.86
C ASN A 157 9.72 -9.83 7.48
N THR A 158 9.42 -8.95 6.51
CA THR A 158 10.39 -7.94 6.02
C THR A 158 10.13 -6.53 6.55
N LYS A 159 8.89 -6.17 6.90
CA LYS A 159 8.50 -4.81 7.29
C LYS A 159 7.89 -4.68 8.68
N LEU A 160 7.42 -5.77 9.27
CA LEU A 160 6.75 -5.82 10.57
C LEU A 160 7.33 -6.96 11.42
N GLN A 161 8.66 -7.07 11.49
CA GLN A 161 9.34 -8.19 12.17
C GLN A 161 8.96 -8.32 13.65
N ASP A 162 8.51 -7.23 14.27
CA ASP A 162 8.01 -7.22 15.64
C ASP A 162 6.71 -8.02 15.84
N HIS A 163 6.04 -8.43 14.75
CA HIS A 163 4.84 -9.29 14.80
C HIS A 163 5.09 -10.62 15.50
N ALA A 164 6.33 -11.13 15.47
CA ALA A 164 6.72 -12.34 16.19
C ALA A 164 6.53 -12.22 17.72
N ASN A 165 6.47 -10.99 18.26
CA ASN A 165 6.26 -10.73 19.68
C ASN A 165 4.81 -10.39 20.03
N TRP A 166 3.91 -10.37 19.04
CA TRP A 166 2.51 -10.04 19.28
C TRP A 166 1.83 -11.11 20.14
N LYS A 167 0.89 -10.69 20.99
CA LYS A 167 0.20 -11.56 21.97
C LYS A 167 -1.29 -11.61 21.66
N GLN A 168 -1.97 -12.69 22.00
CA GLN A 168 -3.42 -12.87 21.69
C GLN A 168 -3.72 -12.72 20.18
N VAL A 169 -2.77 -13.15 19.34
CA VAL A 169 -2.93 -13.30 17.91
C VAL A 169 -2.25 -14.60 17.46
N VAL A 170 -2.93 -15.34 16.60
CA VAL A 170 -2.42 -16.56 15.98
C VAL A 170 -2.26 -16.32 14.48
N PHE A 171 -1.12 -16.69 13.94
CA PHE A 171 -0.86 -16.71 12.51
C PHE A 171 -0.86 -18.18 12.08
N ASP A 172 -1.85 -18.59 11.30
CA ASP A 172 -2.06 -19.98 10.87
C ASP A 172 -2.11 -20.03 9.33
N ASP A 173 -1.31 -20.90 8.73
CA ASP A 173 -1.25 -21.06 7.27
C ASP A 173 -2.46 -21.84 6.73
N ARG A 174 -3.16 -22.59 7.59
CA ARG A 174 -4.37 -23.32 7.23
C ARG A 174 -5.59 -22.41 7.08
N PRO A 175 -6.57 -22.78 6.24
CA PRO A 175 -7.84 -22.07 6.15
C PRO A 175 -8.66 -22.20 7.45
N TYR A 176 -9.52 -21.23 7.74
CA TYR A 176 -10.33 -21.23 8.97
C TYR A 176 -11.24 -22.45 9.13
N LEU A 177 -11.63 -23.10 8.04
CA LEU A 177 -12.44 -24.33 8.08
C LEU A 177 -11.70 -25.53 8.69
N GLU A 178 -10.36 -25.50 8.70
CA GLU A 178 -9.53 -26.52 9.36
C GLU A 178 -9.18 -26.16 10.81
N CYS A 179 -9.41 -24.91 11.20
CA CYS A 179 -9.04 -24.39 12.52
C CYS A 179 -10.21 -24.36 13.51
N PHE A 180 -11.46 -24.37 13.02
CA PHE A 180 -12.65 -24.16 13.83
C PHE A 180 -13.80 -25.07 13.39
N ASN A 181 -14.72 -25.35 14.32
CA ASN A 181 -15.97 -26.04 14.00
C ASN A 181 -16.83 -25.18 13.08
N LYS A 182 -17.36 -25.79 12.03
CA LYS A 182 -18.09 -25.09 10.98
C LYS A 182 -19.35 -24.40 11.50
N GLU A 183 -20.01 -25.02 12.47
CA GLU A 183 -21.28 -24.58 13.08
C GLU A 183 -21.10 -23.29 13.92
N ASP A 184 -19.86 -22.98 14.30
CA ASP A 184 -19.52 -21.80 15.09
C ASP A 184 -19.08 -20.62 14.23
N LEU A 185 -18.86 -20.82 12.93
CA LEU A 185 -18.38 -19.79 12.02
C LEU A 185 -19.51 -18.88 11.52
N ILE A 186 -19.29 -17.57 11.65
CA ILE A 186 -20.13 -16.53 11.06
C ILE A 186 -19.23 -15.62 10.22
N TYR A 187 -19.42 -15.63 8.89
CA TYR A 187 -18.71 -14.74 7.99
C TYR A 187 -19.39 -13.36 7.95
N LEU A 188 -18.66 -12.34 8.39
CA LEU A 188 -19.12 -10.96 8.37
C LEU A 188 -18.92 -10.35 6.99
N THR A 189 -20.02 -9.99 6.33
CA THR A 189 -20.00 -9.40 4.99
C THR A 189 -21.14 -8.40 4.82
N ALA A 190 -20.88 -7.31 4.09
CA ALA A 190 -21.88 -6.28 3.83
C ALA A 190 -23.00 -6.76 2.90
N ASP A 191 -22.76 -7.83 2.13
CA ASP A 191 -23.72 -8.39 1.18
C ASP A 191 -24.68 -9.41 1.81
N ALA A 192 -24.56 -9.69 3.12
CA ALA A 192 -25.45 -10.61 3.83
C ALA A 192 -26.84 -10.00 4.08
N THR A 193 -27.87 -10.84 4.04
CA THR A 193 -29.26 -10.44 4.34
C THR A 193 -29.47 -10.23 5.84
N GLU A 194 -28.99 -11.19 6.65
CA GLU A 194 -29.14 -11.18 8.10
C GLU A 194 -28.25 -10.12 8.75
N THR A 195 -28.81 -9.37 9.71
CA THR A 195 -28.06 -8.40 10.50
C THR A 195 -27.65 -9.00 11.84
N LEU A 196 -26.38 -8.83 12.20
CA LEU A 196 -25.86 -9.27 13.49
C LEU A 196 -26.33 -8.32 14.60
N ASN A 197 -27.21 -8.80 15.47
CA ASN A 197 -27.80 -7.99 16.55
C ASN A 197 -26.99 -8.05 17.85
N ALA A 198 -26.30 -9.16 18.11
CA ALA A 198 -25.49 -9.38 19.30
C ALA A 198 -24.27 -10.23 18.98
N LEU A 199 -23.20 -10.04 19.77
CA LEU A 199 -22.01 -10.86 19.73
C LEU A 199 -22.14 -12.00 20.75
N ASP A 200 -21.82 -13.20 20.30
CA ASP A 200 -21.84 -14.43 21.08
C ASP A 200 -20.39 -14.92 21.26
N GLU A 201 -19.98 -15.12 22.52
CA GLU A 201 -18.62 -15.57 22.86
C GLU A 201 -18.35 -17.03 22.43
N GLY A 202 -19.41 -17.83 22.17
CA GLY A 202 -19.31 -19.17 21.61
C GLY A 202 -19.08 -19.21 20.09
N LYS A 203 -19.22 -18.08 19.39
CA LYS A 203 -19.07 -18.00 17.94
C LYS A 203 -17.70 -17.47 17.50
N VAL A 204 -17.37 -17.77 16.24
CA VAL A 204 -16.14 -17.34 15.57
C VAL A 204 -16.52 -16.42 14.41
N TYR A 205 -16.11 -15.16 14.50
CA TYR A 205 -16.47 -14.15 13.52
C TYR A 205 -15.35 -13.97 12.49
N ILE A 206 -15.67 -14.18 11.21
CA ILE A 206 -14.70 -14.10 10.11
C ILE A 206 -14.85 -12.76 9.38
N ILE A 207 -13.73 -12.08 9.13
CA ILE A 207 -13.63 -10.86 8.32
C ILE A 207 -12.73 -11.16 7.11
N GLY A 208 -13.18 -10.79 5.92
CA GLY A 208 -12.37 -10.91 4.71
C GLY A 208 -11.13 -10.02 4.76
N GLY A 209 -9.96 -10.62 4.72
CA GLY A 209 -8.66 -9.96 4.69
C GLY A 209 -8.30 -9.44 3.30
N ILE A 210 -9.18 -8.64 2.70
CA ILE A 210 -9.06 -8.15 1.33
C ILE A 210 -9.13 -6.62 1.26
N VAL A 211 -8.33 -6.04 0.35
CA VAL A 211 -8.44 -4.64 -0.07
C VAL A 211 -8.59 -4.59 -1.56
N ASP A 212 -9.82 -4.39 -2.03
CA ASP A 212 -10.15 -4.38 -3.46
C ASP A 212 -10.95 -3.14 -3.88
N LYS A 213 -11.34 -2.27 -2.94
CA LYS A 213 -12.24 -1.13 -3.17
C LYS A 213 -13.61 -1.55 -3.71
N ASN A 214 -14.08 -2.75 -3.33
CA ASN A 214 -15.31 -3.37 -3.81
C ASN A 214 -15.35 -3.58 -5.33
N ARG A 215 -14.23 -4.07 -5.89
CA ARG A 215 -14.18 -4.56 -7.27
C ARG A 215 -14.83 -5.95 -7.37
N HIS A 216 -14.67 -6.77 -6.34
CA HIS A 216 -15.18 -8.13 -6.25
C HIS A 216 -16.42 -8.14 -5.36
N LYS A 217 -17.57 -7.76 -5.93
CA LYS A 217 -18.86 -7.80 -5.23
C LYS A 217 -19.16 -9.22 -4.77
N ASN A 218 -19.81 -9.35 -3.62
CA ASN A 218 -20.25 -10.62 -3.03
C ASN A 218 -19.14 -11.62 -2.72
N ILE A 219 -17.85 -11.32 -2.91
CA ILE A 219 -16.78 -12.32 -2.84
C ILE A 219 -16.77 -13.11 -1.52
N CYS A 220 -16.86 -12.40 -0.40
CA CYS A 220 -16.91 -13.00 0.93
C CYS A 220 -18.23 -13.76 1.16
N PHE A 221 -19.34 -13.21 0.66
CA PHE A 221 -20.66 -13.82 0.79
C PHE A 221 -20.78 -15.12 -0.01
N ASP A 222 -20.37 -15.11 -1.28
CA ASP A 222 -20.39 -16.25 -2.17
C ASP A 222 -19.45 -17.36 -1.68
N LYS A 223 -18.25 -16.99 -1.17
CA LYS A 223 -17.33 -17.93 -0.53
C LYS A 223 -18.00 -18.61 0.66
N ALA A 224 -18.56 -17.83 1.60
CA ALA A 224 -19.23 -18.36 2.78
C ALA A 224 -20.45 -19.24 2.44
N LYS A 225 -21.25 -18.85 1.43
CA LYS A 225 -22.38 -19.64 0.94
C LYS A 225 -21.94 -20.96 0.33
N LYS A 226 -20.89 -20.95 -0.50
CA LYS A 226 -20.32 -22.16 -1.09
C LYS A 226 -19.80 -23.12 -0.02
N GLU A 227 -19.20 -22.59 1.04
CA GLU A 227 -18.70 -23.37 2.16
C GLU A 227 -19.83 -23.80 3.12
N GLY A 228 -21.03 -23.24 2.99
CA GLY A 228 -22.18 -23.56 3.84
C GLY A 228 -22.04 -23.08 5.27
N ILE A 229 -21.40 -21.93 5.49
CA ILE A 229 -21.28 -21.28 6.81
C ILE A 229 -22.26 -20.11 6.93
N ALA A 230 -22.59 -19.74 8.16
CA ALA A 230 -23.50 -18.61 8.42
C ALA A 230 -22.87 -17.28 7.96
N THR A 231 -23.72 -16.34 7.54
CA THR A 231 -23.30 -15.00 7.10
C THR A 231 -24.13 -13.95 7.80
N ALA A 232 -23.51 -12.84 8.21
CA ALA A 232 -24.24 -11.69 8.76
C ALA A 232 -23.57 -10.37 8.37
N GLN A 233 -24.35 -9.30 8.24
CA GLN A 233 -23.84 -7.94 8.13
C GLN A 233 -23.80 -7.28 9.51
N LEU A 234 -22.85 -6.39 9.72
CA LEU A 234 -22.82 -5.56 10.93
C LEU A 234 -23.98 -4.55 10.90
N PRO A 235 -24.55 -4.15 12.05
CA PRO A 235 -25.68 -3.23 12.15
C PRO A 235 -25.28 -1.76 11.90
N ILE A 236 -24.45 -1.50 10.89
CA ILE A 236 -23.82 -0.19 10.64
C ILE A 236 -24.83 0.83 10.11
N GLY A 237 -25.81 0.37 9.33
CA GLY A 237 -26.81 1.25 8.70
C GLY A 237 -27.66 2.04 9.69
N SER A 238 -27.80 1.56 10.92
CA SER A 238 -28.58 2.20 11.98
C SER A 238 -27.79 3.24 12.77
N TYR A 239 -26.45 3.20 12.74
CA TYR A 239 -25.59 3.99 13.63
C TYR A 239 -24.53 4.84 12.93
N ILE A 240 -24.21 4.58 11.65
CA ILE A 240 -23.17 5.30 10.92
C ILE A 240 -23.70 5.80 9.57
N GLN A 241 -23.87 7.11 9.46
CA GLN A 241 -24.15 7.80 8.20
C GLN A 241 -22.84 7.92 7.40
N LEU A 242 -22.51 6.88 6.63
CA LEU A 242 -21.37 6.91 5.72
C LEU A 242 -21.75 7.76 4.49
N SER A 243 -20.91 8.73 4.11
CA SER A 243 -21.05 9.48 2.84
C SER A 243 -20.75 8.62 1.60
N THR A 244 -20.31 7.37 1.80
CA THR A 244 -19.94 6.40 0.76
C THR A 244 -20.59 5.04 1.01
N ARG A 245 -20.31 4.05 0.14
CA ARG A 245 -20.78 2.64 0.24
C ARG A 245 -20.61 2.06 1.66
N LYS A 246 -21.55 1.20 2.09
CA LYS A 246 -21.56 0.47 3.38
C LYS A 246 -20.51 -0.66 3.42
N ILE A 247 -19.27 -0.38 3.04
CA ILE A 247 -18.19 -1.37 2.99
C ILE A 247 -17.05 -0.86 3.85
N LEU A 248 -16.75 -1.62 4.89
CA LEU A 248 -15.69 -1.32 5.84
C LEU A 248 -14.39 -2.04 5.40
N THR A 249 -13.27 -1.31 5.35
CA THR A 249 -11.91 -1.86 5.47
C THR A 249 -11.76 -2.65 6.77
N ILE A 250 -10.82 -3.59 6.79
CA ILE A 250 -10.61 -4.56 7.87
C ILE A 250 -10.48 -3.90 9.25
N ASN A 251 -9.88 -2.69 9.30
CA ASN A 251 -9.95 -1.82 10.48
C ASN A 251 -10.89 -0.63 10.20
N HIS A 252 -12.06 -0.59 10.86
CA HIS A 252 -12.96 0.57 10.88
C HIS A 252 -13.22 1.00 12.33
N GLY A 253 -12.31 1.81 12.85
CA GLY A 253 -12.39 2.44 14.17
C GLY A 253 -11.46 3.64 14.16
N LYS A 254 -11.92 4.77 14.71
CA LYS A 254 -11.10 5.98 14.87
C LYS A 254 -9.96 5.76 15.86
#